data_AF-A0A9J7KHF0-F1
#
_entry.id   AF-A0A9J7KHF0-F1
#
_cell.length_a   1.000
_cell.length_b   1.000
_cell.length_c   1.000
_cell.angle_alpha   90.00
_cell.angle_beta   90.00
_cell.angle_gamma   90.00
#
_symmetry.space_group_name_H-M   'P 1'
#
loop_
_entity.id
_entity.type
_entity.pdbx_description
1 polymer ?
#
loop_
_entity_poly.entity_id
_entity_poly.type
_entity_poly.pdbx_seq_one_letter_code
_entity_poly.pdbx_strand_id
1 'polypeptide(L)'
;MLRKCTEIKEGYTYRIFVLHSNRVMFYFGLLADYLSSMVQGKQPLRTTQRVCNDIRSACGSHPENIPYEKLRQAWNSWARRLVIDWEKVYTCSKCGPEPKIIVCDGTMLGFRKDFLPYLSTPEAAGAQPEKLVTGSNHSRRVFITCAKSRDLLLRYSGNKRRGRGKFTGKLGISEEEMADLQGKLIQSGRSDVTDLLRRLQAEGHATRAPPEYSTFLSEVARSTPVCGMIQMAGDKKAIRIMQMVAEGTIDLTSSRFHRYSAYLFEKAPVLTDFLCSVTKAGHLPPDISALVLSLMTVLIQTFKEVEKPSPDCYPAPPPTSTLSFFPSLPQLCGLPRYAVEEASKSREKDSCRKESYGHHSLTPGLFTLFCPHGVCYGFTAMQSCESPRHPFEILRTRFPVAPRVVVYDNSCQLHKYAMNREPHFFQKTVFLVDRFHFKGHVGCSLGYCMDSYTAAVDIRSINSQVNEQANSSLIRIQPQLAYMTPSNFMFHVSLFLALKNMQCNV
;
A
#
# COMPACT_ATOMS: atom_id res chain seq x y z
N MET A 1 -11.29 24.20 -26.30
CA MET A 1 -12.12 24.35 -25.09
C MET A 1 -12.54 25.81 -24.93
N LEU A 2 -13.82 26.06 -24.59
CA LEU A 2 -14.56 27.33 -24.47
C LEU A 2 -15.51 27.59 -25.66
N ARG A 3 -16.83 27.58 -25.42
CA ARG A 3 -17.86 28.19 -26.28
C ARG A 3 -18.52 29.34 -25.53
N LYS A 4 -18.74 30.43 -26.29
CA LYS A 4 -19.28 31.76 -25.93
C LYS A 4 -18.37 32.65 -25.07
N CYS A 5 -17.34 33.19 -25.73
CA CYS A 5 -16.76 34.50 -25.42
C CYS A 5 -17.39 35.52 -26.38
N THR A 6 -17.78 36.69 -25.89
CA THR A 6 -18.24 37.81 -26.73
C THR A 6 -17.11 38.22 -27.66
N GLU A 7 -17.36 38.17 -28.98
CA GLU A 7 -16.43 38.65 -30.01
C GLU A 7 -16.36 40.17 -29.98
N ILE A 8 -15.16 40.72 -29.83
CA ILE A 8 -14.83 42.05 -30.35
C ILE A 8 -13.81 41.79 -31.47
N LYS A 9 -14.22 42.07 -32.70
CA LYS A 9 -13.37 42.00 -33.89
C LYS A 9 -12.44 43.21 -33.89
N GLU A 10 -11.14 42.97 -33.78
CA GLU A 10 -10.07 43.52 -34.64
C GLU A 10 -8.71 42.91 -34.21
N GLY A 11 -7.73 42.97 -35.11
CA GLY A 11 -6.52 42.13 -35.20
C GLY A 11 -5.78 41.80 -33.89
N TYR A 12 -5.29 40.56 -33.81
CA TYR A 12 -4.56 39.91 -32.71
C TYR A 12 -5.45 39.43 -31.53
N THR A 13 -5.97 38.22 -31.67
CA THR A 13 -6.75 37.52 -30.64
C THR A 13 -5.92 37.19 -29.38
N TYR A 14 -5.83 38.14 -28.45
CA TYR A 14 -5.50 37.87 -27.05
C TYR A 14 -6.81 37.69 -26.26
N ARG A 15 -7.10 36.47 -25.80
CA ARG A 15 -8.29 36.20 -24.97
C ARG A 15 -8.07 36.81 -23.58
N ILE A 16 -8.57 38.01 -23.34
CA ILE A 16 -8.58 38.66 -22.01
C ILE A 16 -9.76 38.09 -21.20
N PHE A 17 -9.50 37.64 -19.95
CA PHE A 17 -10.56 37.24 -19.03
C PHE A 17 -10.87 38.37 -18.03
N VAL A 18 -12.14 38.73 -17.94
CA VAL A 18 -12.66 39.64 -16.90
C VAL A 18 -13.06 38.78 -15.70
N LEU A 19 -12.40 38.97 -14.56
CA LEU A 19 -12.79 38.33 -13.31
C LEU A 19 -13.27 39.36 -12.28
N HIS A 20 -14.59 39.38 -12.13
CA HIS A 20 -15.48 40.05 -11.19
C HIS A 20 -14.83 40.90 -10.08
N SER A 21 -14.66 42.18 -10.35
CA SER A 21 -14.93 43.32 -9.44
C SER A 21 -14.66 44.66 -10.17
N ASN A 22 -15.07 44.82 -11.43
CA ASN A 22 -15.02 46.07 -12.24
C ASN A 22 -13.73 46.95 -12.15
N ARG A 23 -12.59 46.46 -11.65
CA ARG A 23 -11.41 47.30 -11.34
C ARG A 23 -10.05 46.68 -11.65
N VAL A 24 -9.92 45.36 -11.83
CA VAL A 24 -8.62 44.71 -12.11
C VAL A 24 -8.78 43.61 -13.15
N MET A 25 -8.03 43.69 -14.25
CA MET A 25 -7.97 42.67 -15.31
C MET A 25 -6.64 41.92 -15.23
N PHE A 26 -6.70 40.59 -15.36
CA PHE A 26 -5.51 39.75 -15.44
C PHE A 26 -5.38 39.14 -16.82
N TYR A 27 -4.17 39.22 -17.37
CA TYR A 27 -3.84 38.61 -18.66
C TYR A 27 -3.94 37.08 -18.57
N PHE A 28 -4.58 36.46 -19.56
CA PHE A 28 -4.71 34.99 -19.62
C PHE A 28 -3.37 34.28 -19.64
N GLY A 29 -2.42 34.80 -20.43
CA GLY A 29 -1.08 34.19 -20.52
C GLY A 29 -0.40 34.14 -19.16
N LEU A 30 -0.56 35.15 -18.31
CA LEU A 30 -0.01 35.13 -16.95
C LEU A 30 -0.54 33.94 -16.11
N LEU A 31 -1.85 33.65 -16.20
CA LEU A 31 -2.45 32.54 -15.48
C LEU A 31 -2.06 31.18 -16.07
N ALA A 32 -1.94 31.10 -17.41
CA ALA A 32 -1.47 29.90 -18.10
C ALA A 32 0.03 29.61 -17.84
N ASP A 33 0.86 30.65 -17.82
CA ASP A 33 2.29 30.58 -17.50
C ASP A 33 2.48 30.12 -16.05
N TYR A 34 1.64 30.60 -15.14
CA TYR A 34 1.63 30.10 -13.77
C TYR A 34 1.19 28.63 -13.69
N LEU A 35 0.16 28.19 -14.42
CA LEU A 35 -0.24 26.78 -14.49
C LEU A 35 0.94 25.89 -14.91
N SER A 36 1.67 26.29 -15.94
CA SER A 36 2.89 25.60 -16.38
C SER A 36 3.98 25.63 -15.30
N SER A 37 4.25 26.80 -14.72
CA SER A 37 5.25 27.01 -13.67
C SER A 37 4.94 26.24 -12.39
N MET A 38 3.67 26.03 -12.05
CA MET A 38 3.24 25.25 -10.90
C MET A 38 3.58 23.76 -11.12
N VAL A 39 3.36 23.24 -12.32
CA VAL A 39 3.58 21.81 -12.65
C VAL A 39 5.05 21.49 -12.93
N GLN A 40 5.75 22.38 -13.64
CA GLN A 40 7.13 22.18 -14.11
C GLN A 40 8.15 22.85 -13.17
N GLY A 41 7.97 24.16 -12.94
CA GLY A 41 8.87 24.98 -12.11
C GLY A 41 8.66 24.81 -10.60
N LYS A 42 7.54 24.18 -10.20
CA LYS A 42 7.14 23.93 -8.81
C LYS A 42 7.15 25.19 -7.95
N GLN A 43 6.70 26.30 -8.55
CA GLN A 43 6.70 27.63 -7.94
C GLN A 43 5.34 27.96 -7.28
N PRO A 44 5.33 28.52 -6.06
CA PRO A 44 4.12 29.08 -5.46
C PRO A 44 3.59 30.29 -6.24
N LEU A 45 2.27 30.52 -6.21
CA LEU A 45 1.63 31.69 -6.83
C LEU A 45 2.24 33.02 -6.33
N ARG A 46 2.67 33.05 -5.06
CA ARG A 46 3.32 34.22 -4.46
C ARG A 46 4.65 34.57 -5.13
N THR A 47 5.39 33.58 -5.63
CA THR A 47 6.62 33.82 -6.39
C THR A 47 6.27 34.53 -7.71
N THR A 48 5.25 34.05 -8.43
CA THR A 48 4.79 34.70 -9.67
C THR A 48 4.37 36.14 -9.42
N GLN A 49 3.64 36.41 -8.32
CA GLN A 49 3.27 37.79 -7.96
C GLN A 49 4.48 38.70 -7.74
N ARG A 50 5.52 38.22 -7.06
CA ARG A 50 6.76 38.99 -6.84
C ARG A 50 7.46 39.30 -8.15
N VAL A 51 7.69 38.27 -8.97
CA VAL A 51 8.34 38.42 -10.29
C VAL A 51 7.60 39.42 -11.17
N CYS A 52 6.26 39.35 -11.21
CA CYS A 52 5.48 40.31 -11.98
C CYS A 52 5.62 41.75 -11.47
N ASN A 53 5.68 41.95 -10.15
CA ASN A 53 5.87 43.29 -9.57
C ASN A 53 7.28 43.83 -9.83
N ASP A 54 8.31 42.98 -9.73
CA ASP A 54 9.69 43.35 -10.01
C ASP A 54 9.84 43.80 -11.48
N ILE A 55 9.24 43.06 -12.42
CA ILE A 55 9.23 43.44 -13.84
C ILE A 55 8.48 44.75 -14.07
N ARG A 56 7.30 44.95 -13.45
CA ARG A 56 6.52 46.19 -13.58
C ARG A 56 7.29 47.41 -13.06
N SER A 57 8.01 47.23 -11.95
CA SER A 57 8.88 48.26 -11.38
C SER A 57 10.04 48.57 -12.32
N ALA A 58 10.68 47.56 -12.92
CA ALA A 58 11.81 47.75 -13.84
C ALA A 58 11.39 48.42 -15.15
N CYS A 59 10.21 48.08 -15.69
CA CYS A 59 9.70 48.59 -16.95
C CYS A 59 8.94 49.93 -16.83
N GLY A 60 8.82 50.51 -15.63
CA GLY A 60 8.12 51.78 -15.39
C GLY A 60 6.65 51.78 -15.77
N SER A 61 6.04 50.61 -15.99
CA SER A 61 4.80 50.47 -16.73
C SER A 61 3.55 50.73 -15.89
N HIS A 62 3.68 50.66 -14.56
CA HIS A 62 2.63 50.96 -13.59
C HIS A 62 3.22 51.18 -12.19
N PRO A 63 2.82 52.24 -11.45
CA PRO A 63 3.34 52.52 -10.11
C PRO A 63 2.80 51.57 -9.02
N GLU A 64 1.69 50.89 -9.28
CA GLU A 64 1.04 50.03 -8.30
C GLU A 64 1.37 48.54 -8.48
N ASN A 65 1.78 47.92 -7.38
CA ASN A 65 2.00 46.49 -7.25
C ASN A 65 0.70 45.70 -7.38
N ILE A 66 0.75 44.53 -8.02
CA ILE A 66 -0.36 43.57 -8.07
C ILE A 66 -0.63 43.06 -6.65
N PRO A 67 -1.82 43.28 -6.07
CA PRO A 67 -2.16 42.71 -4.78
C PRO A 67 -2.27 41.19 -4.86
N TYR A 68 -1.57 40.46 -3.98
CA TYR A 68 -1.58 38.99 -3.98
C TYR A 68 -3.00 38.41 -3.86
N GLU A 69 -3.85 39.06 -3.07
CA GLU A 69 -5.24 38.63 -2.89
C GLU A 69 -6.04 38.66 -4.18
N LYS A 70 -5.87 39.70 -5.00
CA LYS A 70 -6.53 39.83 -6.30
C LYS A 70 -6.01 38.78 -7.29
N LEU A 71 -4.70 38.54 -7.33
CA LEU A 71 -4.13 37.48 -8.16
C LEU A 71 -4.61 36.09 -7.73
N ARG A 72 -4.67 35.83 -6.42
CA ARG A 72 -5.18 34.56 -5.85
C ARG A 72 -6.64 34.32 -6.21
N GLN A 73 -7.48 35.35 -6.11
CA GLN A 73 -8.89 35.29 -6.52
C GLN A 73 -9.02 35.02 -8.03
N ALA A 74 -8.26 35.75 -8.85
CA ALA A 74 -8.23 35.55 -10.29
C ALA A 74 -7.81 34.12 -10.66
N TRP A 75 -6.72 33.62 -10.05
CA TRP A 75 -6.24 32.25 -10.23
C TRP A 75 -7.31 31.22 -9.88
N ASN A 76 -7.84 31.25 -8.66
CA ASN A 76 -8.81 30.26 -8.21
C ASN A 76 -10.06 30.24 -9.10
N SER A 77 -10.52 31.41 -9.52
CA SER A 77 -11.71 31.55 -10.33
C SER A 77 -11.47 31.09 -11.78
N TRP A 78 -10.31 31.38 -12.35
CA TRP A 78 -9.91 30.89 -13.67
C TRP A 78 -9.67 29.37 -13.67
N ALA A 79 -8.88 28.86 -12.73
CA ALA A 79 -8.52 27.44 -12.64
C ALA A 79 -9.75 26.55 -12.46
N ARG A 80 -10.74 26.97 -11.67
CA ARG A 80 -12.01 26.22 -11.49
C ARG A 80 -12.90 26.20 -12.72
N ARG A 81 -12.65 27.06 -13.71
CA ARG A 81 -13.37 27.08 -15.01
C ARG A 81 -12.67 26.26 -16.09
N LEU A 82 -11.52 25.67 -15.80
CA LEU A 82 -10.89 24.73 -16.70
C LEU A 82 -11.82 23.54 -16.92
N VAL A 83 -12.11 23.23 -18.19
CA VAL A 83 -12.92 22.07 -18.56
C VAL A 83 -12.01 20.85 -18.47
N ILE A 84 -12.02 20.16 -17.34
CA ILE A 84 -11.25 18.94 -17.12
C ILE A 84 -12.23 17.78 -17.02
N ASP A 85 -12.04 16.79 -17.90
CA ASP A 85 -12.71 15.50 -17.77
C ASP A 85 -11.99 14.69 -16.67
N TRP A 86 -12.42 14.90 -15.43
CA TRP A 86 -11.75 14.33 -14.25
C TRP A 86 -11.73 12.81 -14.26
N GLU A 87 -12.80 12.16 -14.72
CA GLU A 87 -12.86 10.70 -14.79
C GLU A 87 -11.87 10.17 -15.83
N LYS A 88 -11.85 10.74 -17.03
CA LYS A 88 -10.89 10.36 -18.08
C LYS A 88 -9.44 10.59 -17.67
N VAL A 89 -9.15 11.71 -17.02
CA VAL A 89 -7.77 12.09 -16.62
C VAL A 89 -7.24 11.21 -15.50
N TYR A 90 -8.10 10.70 -14.63
CA TYR A 90 -7.73 9.79 -13.53
C TYR A 90 -7.95 8.31 -13.88
N THR A 91 -8.14 8.01 -15.18
CA THR A 91 -8.20 6.66 -15.70
C THR A 91 -6.97 6.42 -16.58
N CYS A 92 -6.22 5.36 -16.29
CA CYS A 92 -5.06 5.02 -17.10
C CYS A 92 -5.50 4.33 -18.39
N SER A 93 -4.99 4.77 -19.54
CA SER A 93 -5.28 4.16 -20.85
C SER A 93 -4.91 2.68 -20.94
N LYS A 94 -3.91 2.23 -20.16
CA LYS A 94 -3.44 0.84 -20.12
C LYS A 94 -4.13 -0.04 -19.09
N CYS A 95 -4.52 0.53 -17.94
CA CYS A 95 -5.13 -0.24 -16.86
C CYS A 95 -6.67 -0.20 -16.87
N GLY A 96 -7.27 0.80 -17.52
CA GLY A 96 -8.70 1.07 -17.41
C GLY A 96 -9.08 1.68 -16.04
N PRO A 97 -10.38 1.69 -15.69
CA PRO A 97 -10.88 2.31 -14.45
C PRO A 97 -10.50 1.51 -13.19
N GLU A 98 -10.27 0.20 -13.32
CA GLU A 98 -9.99 -0.71 -12.21
C GLU A 98 -8.59 -1.35 -12.33
N PRO A 99 -7.54 -0.66 -11.86
CA PRO A 99 -6.18 -1.14 -11.96
C PRO A 99 -5.94 -2.39 -11.10
N LYS A 100 -5.41 -3.45 -11.73
CA LYS A 100 -5.07 -4.71 -11.04
C LYS A 100 -3.82 -4.62 -10.17
N ILE A 101 -2.97 -3.63 -10.40
CA ILE A 101 -1.76 -3.37 -9.62
C ILE A 101 -1.87 -1.94 -9.11
N ILE A 102 -1.72 -1.80 -7.79
CA ILE A 102 -1.73 -0.51 -7.11
C ILE A 102 -0.40 -0.31 -6.41
N VAL A 103 0.11 0.91 -6.49
CA VAL A 103 1.19 1.45 -5.65
C VAL A 103 0.57 2.58 -4.84
N CYS A 104 0.57 2.46 -3.50
CA CYS A 104 -0.01 3.47 -2.62
C CYS A 104 0.96 3.85 -1.51
N ASP A 105 0.87 5.09 -1.05
CA ASP A 105 1.76 5.65 -0.04
C ASP A 105 1.15 6.90 0.59
N GLY A 106 1.53 7.17 1.83
CA GLY A 106 1.26 8.44 2.50
C GLY A 106 2.33 9.48 2.20
N THR A 107 1.97 10.75 2.30
CA THR A 107 2.92 11.86 2.18
C THR A 107 2.53 12.98 3.08
N MET A 108 3.52 13.58 3.73
CA MET A 108 3.37 14.71 4.65
C MET A 108 3.02 16.02 3.92
N LEU A 109 1.89 16.01 3.22
CA LEU A 109 1.30 17.16 2.57
C LEU A 109 -0.04 17.46 3.22
N GLY A 110 -0.02 18.32 4.25
CA GLY A 110 -1.19 18.66 5.05
C GLY A 110 -1.57 20.13 4.97
N PHE A 111 -2.79 20.44 5.38
CA PHE A 111 -3.28 21.79 5.63
C PHE A 111 -3.56 21.99 7.11
N ARG A 112 -3.80 23.23 7.54
CA ARG A 112 -4.10 23.58 8.92
C ARG A 112 -5.28 22.77 9.51
N LYS A 113 -5.06 22.09 10.64
CA LYS A 113 -6.07 21.25 11.32
C LYS A 113 -7.28 22.04 11.78
N ASP A 114 -7.10 23.30 12.16
CA ASP A 114 -8.20 24.18 12.59
C ASP A 114 -9.17 24.55 11.46
N PHE A 115 -8.82 24.23 10.20
CA PHE A 115 -9.75 24.32 9.08
C PHE A 115 -10.55 23.05 8.84
N LEU A 116 -10.29 21.95 9.58
CA LEU A 116 -11.17 20.79 9.50
C LEU A 116 -12.55 21.19 10.00
N PRO A 117 -13.62 20.87 9.25
CA PRO A 117 -14.96 21.08 9.74
C PRO A 117 -15.12 20.31 11.06
N TYR A 118 -15.81 20.92 12.03
CA TYR A 118 -16.23 20.21 13.24
C TYR A 118 -17.11 19.06 12.78
N LEU A 119 -16.57 17.84 12.82
CA LEU A 119 -17.36 16.65 12.60
C LEU A 119 -18.17 16.47 13.88
N SER A 120 -19.48 16.71 13.81
CA SER A 120 -20.38 16.09 14.76
C SER A 120 -20.03 14.61 14.76
N THR A 121 -19.72 14.05 15.94
CA THR A 121 -19.78 12.60 16.14
C THR A 121 -21.04 12.11 15.45
N PRO A 122 -20.99 11.08 14.58
CA PRO A 122 -22.20 10.56 13.99
C PRO A 122 -23.15 10.20 15.13
N GLU A 123 -24.17 11.01 15.36
CA GLU A 123 -25.34 10.57 16.08
C GLU A 123 -25.82 9.33 15.34
N ALA A 124 -26.05 8.26 16.11
CA ALA A 124 -26.41 6.96 15.61
C ALA A 124 -27.73 7.04 14.81
N ALA A 125 -27.63 7.35 13.51
CA ALA A 125 -28.75 7.44 12.61
C ALA A 125 -28.72 6.24 11.66
N GLY A 126 -29.65 5.31 11.88
CA GLY A 126 -29.94 4.18 11.01
C GLY A 126 -29.71 2.82 11.67
N ALA A 127 -30.69 1.92 11.53
CA ALA A 127 -30.69 0.57 12.08
C ALA A 127 -29.33 -0.12 11.89
N GLN A 128 -28.70 -0.47 13.01
CA GLN A 128 -27.37 -1.06 12.99
C GLN A 128 -27.47 -2.46 12.39
N PRO A 129 -26.67 -2.80 11.36
CA PRO A 129 -26.62 -4.19 10.89
C PRO A 129 -26.14 -5.06 12.06
N GLU A 130 -26.96 -6.03 12.47
CA GLU A 130 -26.70 -6.88 13.65
C GLU A 130 -25.48 -7.80 13.45
N LYS A 131 -25.13 -8.14 12.20
CA LYS A 131 -24.12 -9.14 11.89
C LYS A 131 -22.73 -8.51 11.70
N LEU A 132 -21.83 -8.76 12.65
CA LEU A 132 -20.43 -8.35 12.58
C LEU A 132 -19.68 -9.14 11.51
N VAL A 133 -18.88 -8.45 10.69
CA VAL A 133 -17.95 -9.09 9.78
C VAL A 133 -16.72 -9.57 10.55
N THR A 134 -16.43 -10.86 10.44
CA THR A 134 -15.31 -11.50 11.13
C THR A 134 -14.25 -11.91 10.13
N GLY A 135 -12.99 -11.59 10.40
CA GLY A 135 -11.85 -12.09 9.63
C GLY A 135 -11.07 -13.19 10.35
N SER A 136 -9.92 -13.52 9.80
CA SER A 136 -9.04 -14.57 10.31
C SER A 136 -8.02 -14.02 11.31
N ASN A 137 -8.08 -14.49 12.56
CA ASN A 137 -7.18 -14.03 13.62
C ASN A 137 -5.71 -14.31 13.26
N HIS A 138 -4.87 -13.27 13.35
CA HIS A 138 -3.44 -13.37 13.09
C HIS A 138 -2.72 -14.51 13.82
N SER A 139 -3.03 -14.77 15.10
CA SER A 139 -2.32 -15.81 15.87
C SER A 139 -2.55 -17.22 15.31
N ARG A 140 -3.72 -17.48 14.69
CA ARG A 140 -4.07 -18.75 14.05
C ARG A 140 -3.36 -18.96 12.70
N ARG A 141 -2.82 -17.88 12.13
CA ARG A 141 -2.18 -17.87 10.81
C ARG A 141 -0.65 -17.90 10.88
N VAL A 142 -0.08 -17.65 12.05
CA VAL A 142 1.37 -17.74 12.26
C VAL A 142 1.74 -19.19 12.49
N PHE A 143 2.78 -19.67 11.80
CA PHE A 143 3.13 -21.08 11.85
C PHE A 143 3.68 -21.49 13.24
N ILE A 144 4.73 -20.83 13.72
CA ILE A 144 5.28 -21.04 15.07
C ILE A 144 4.79 -19.91 15.99
N THR A 145 3.86 -20.22 16.88
CA THR A 145 3.23 -19.22 17.77
C THR A 145 4.16 -18.81 18.92
N CYS A 146 4.98 -19.74 19.44
CA CYS A 146 5.90 -19.47 20.54
C CYS A 146 7.03 -18.52 20.12
N ALA A 147 7.12 -17.35 20.77
CA ALA A 147 8.13 -16.34 20.48
C ALA A 147 9.56 -16.85 20.74
N LYS A 148 9.76 -17.65 21.79
CA LYS A 148 11.08 -18.22 22.12
C LYS A 148 11.52 -19.25 21.07
N SER A 149 10.63 -20.13 20.63
CA SER A 149 10.92 -21.08 19.54
C SER A 149 11.28 -20.35 18.25
N ARG A 150 10.56 -19.26 17.91
CA ARG A 150 10.89 -18.41 16.77
C ARG A 150 12.29 -17.78 16.89
N ASP A 151 12.65 -17.28 18.07
CA ASP A 151 13.97 -16.69 18.28
C ASP A 151 15.12 -17.71 18.11
N LEU A 152 14.97 -18.88 18.73
CA LEU A 152 15.93 -19.98 18.65
C LEU A 152 16.07 -20.49 17.21
N LEU A 153 14.95 -20.69 16.51
CA LEU A 153 14.96 -21.14 15.11
C LEU A 153 15.56 -20.08 14.17
N LEU A 154 15.29 -18.78 14.39
CA LEU A 154 15.96 -17.70 13.65
C LEU A 154 17.47 -17.70 13.88
N ARG A 155 17.94 -17.94 15.12
CA ARG A 155 19.38 -18.06 15.43
C ARG A 155 20.00 -19.29 14.77
N TYR A 156 19.35 -20.45 14.86
CA TYR A 156 19.76 -21.70 14.22
C TYR A 156 19.87 -21.56 12.70
N SER A 157 18.91 -20.86 12.07
CA SER A 157 18.92 -20.60 10.63
C SER A 157 20.11 -19.76 10.17
N GLY A 158 20.77 -19.01 11.07
CA GLY A 158 21.86 -18.10 10.72
C GLY A 158 21.42 -16.77 10.10
N ASN A 159 20.11 -16.54 9.93
CA ASN A 159 19.54 -15.36 9.25
C ASN A 159 18.92 -14.32 10.19
N LYS A 160 19.26 -14.34 11.48
CA LYS A 160 18.81 -13.31 12.43
C LYS A 160 19.45 -11.96 12.09
N ARG A 161 18.72 -11.12 11.36
CA ARG A 161 19.17 -9.80 10.91
C ARG A 161 19.21 -8.80 12.06
N ARG A 162 20.20 -7.90 12.01
CA ARG A 162 20.36 -6.76 12.93
C ARG A 162 19.19 -5.79 12.72
N GLY A 163 18.38 -5.56 13.73
CA GLY A 163 17.49 -4.38 13.74
C GLY A 163 18.29 -3.10 13.90
N ARG A 164 17.60 -1.93 13.94
CA ARG A 164 18.24 -0.66 14.34
C ARG A 164 18.90 -0.73 15.74
N GLY A 165 18.54 -1.72 16.57
CA GLY A 165 19.29 -2.13 17.75
C GLY A 165 20.28 -3.26 17.42
N LYS A 166 21.56 -3.06 17.78
CA LYS A 166 22.64 -4.05 17.59
C LYS A 166 22.31 -5.35 18.31
N PHE A 167 21.89 -6.39 17.59
CA PHE A 167 21.96 -7.75 18.13
C PHE A 167 23.43 -8.14 18.27
N THR A 168 23.88 -8.35 19.50
CA THR A 168 25.25 -8.72 19.88
C THR A 168 25.41 -10.23 20.15
N GLY A 169 24.34 -11.02 19.97
CA GLY A 169 24.35 -12.45 20.24
C GLY A 169 25.01 -13.28 19.14
N LYS A 170 25.49 -14.48 19.50
CA LYS A 170 26.06 -15.45 18.56
C LYS A 170 24.96 -16.03 17.65
N LEU A 171 25.28 -16.18 16.36
CA LEU A 171 24.49 -17.00 15.43
C LEU A 171 24.72 -18.49 15.74
N GLY A 172 23.72 -19.31 15.43
CA GLY A 172 23.67 -20.69 15.91
C GLY A 172 23.12 -20.81 17.34
N ILE A 173 22.89 -22.05 17.74
CA ILE A 173 22.37 -22.42 19.06
C ILE A 173 23.20 -23.55 19.67
N SER A 174 23.23 -23.66 20.99
CA SER A 174 23.82 -24.81 21.68
C SER A 174 22.92 -26.06 21.57
N GLU A 175 23.45 -27.23 21.94
CA GLU A 175 22.65 -28.47 22.01
C GLU A 175 21.52 -28.37 23.05
N GLU A 176 21.76 -27.71 24.18
CA GLU A 176 20.74 -27.43 25.19
C GLU A 176 19.62 -26.53 24.63
N GLU A 177 20.01 -25.48 23.88
CA GLU A 177 19.06 -24.60 23.21
C GLU A 177 18.28 -25.33 22.10
N MET A 178 18.91 -26.30 21.41
CA MET A 178 18.23 -27.17 20.44
C MET A 178 17.22 -28.07 21.13
N ALA A 179 17.56 -28.68 22.27
CA ALA A 179 16.62 -29.47 23.07
C ALA A 179 15.43 -28.63 23.57
N ASP A 180 15.68 -27.40 24.06
CA ASP A 180 14.60 -26.47 24.45
C ASP A 180 13.70 -26.08 23.27
N LEU A 181 14.29 -25.83 22.09
CA LEU A 181 13.57 -25.54 20.86
C LEU A 181 12.65 -26.70 20.47
N GLN A 182 13.19 -27.92 20.38
CA GLN A 182 12.44 -29.13 20.03
C GLN A 182 11.31 -29.39 21.04
N GLY A 183 11.57 -29.28 22.34
CA GLY A 183 10.56 -29.46 23.39
C GLY A 183 9.40 -28.48 23.25
N LYS A 184 9.69 -27.20 22.98
CA LYS A 184 8.66 -26.17 22.78
C LYS A 184 7.88 -26.34 21.47
N LEU A 185 8.54 -26.81 20.41
CA LEU A 185 7.87 -27.11 19.14
C LEU A 185 6.88 -28.28 19.32
N ILE A 186 7.28 -29.35 20.02
CA ILE A 186 6.38 -30.46 20.36
C ILE A 186 5.19 -29.96 21.18
N GLN A 187 5.43 -29.17 22.24
CA GLN A 187 4.36 -28.62 23.08
C GLN A 187 3.38 -27.73 22.30
N SER A 188 3.84 -27.07 21.24
CA SER A 188 3.01 -26.22 20.37
C SER A 188 2.42 -26.95 19.15
N GLY A 189 2.54 -28.28 19.08
CA GLY A 189 2.00 -29.10 17.99
C GLY A 189 2.76 -28.98 16.67
N ARG A 190 4.07 -28.72 16.74
CA ARG A 190 4.99 -28.59 15.59
C ARG A 190 6.02 -29.71 15.55
N SER A 191 5.56 -30.95 15.63
CA SER A 191 6.40 -32.15 15.47
C SER A 191 7.03 -32.20 14.07
N ASP A 192 6.33 -31.71 13.06
CA ASP A 192 6.82 -31.52 11.68
C ASP A 192 8.14 -30.75 11.59
N VAL A 193 8.28 -29.64 12.32
CA VAL A 193 9.53 -28.88 12.39
C VAL A 193 10.58 -29.63 13.22
N THR A 194 10.16 -30.26 14.32
CA THR A 194 11.06 -31.03 15.20
C THR A 194 11.70 -32.21 14.47
N ASP A 195 10.95 -32.92 13.63
CA ASP A 195 11.44 -34.10 12.89
C ASP A 195 12.48 -33.69 11.85
N LEU A 196 12.27 -32.56 11.16
CA LEU A 196 13.29 -31.93 10.31
C LEU A 196 14.55 -31.59 11.13
N LEU A 197 14.41 -30.93 12.29
CA LEU A 197 15.57 -30.56 13.12
C LEU A 197 16.34 -31.77 13.63
N ARG A 198 15.67 -32.86 14.00
CA ARG A 198 16.31 -34.12 14.42
C ARG A 198 17.09 -34.76 13.29
N ARG A 199 16.52 -34.79 12.07
CA ARG A 199 17.25 -35.30 10.89
C ARG A 199 18.50 -34.47 10.64
N LEU A 200 18.38 -33.15 10.60
CA LEU A 200 19.53 -32.26 10.40
C LEU A 200 20.59 -32.44 11.50
N GLN A 201 20.18 -32.63 12.76
CA GLN A 201 21.10 -32.92 13.86
C GLN A 201 21.85 -34.24 13.64
N ALA A 202 21.16 -35.30 13.22
CA ALA A 202 21.78 -36.59 12.87
C ALA A 202 22.73 -36.49 11.67
N GLU A 203 22.49 -35.57 10.73
CA GLU A 203 23.36 -35.25 9.59
C GLU A 203 24.56 -34.36 9.99
N GLY A 204 24.75 -34.04 11.28
CA GLY A 204 25.88 -33.25 11.77
C GLY A 204 25.61 -31.74 11.89
N HIS A 205 24.36 -31.30 11.70
CA HIS A 205 23.95 -29.89 11.75
C HIS A 205 23.26 -29.51 13.07
N ALA A 206 23.84 -29.92 14.20
CA ALA A 206 23.25 -29.76 15.54
C ALA A 206 23.11 -28.29 15.97
N THR A 207 24.07 -27.43 15.62
CA THR A 207 24.16 -26.05 16.13
C THR A 207 23.76 -24.99 15.12
N ARG A 208 23.75 -25.34 13.82
CA ARG A 208 23.45 -24.42 12.72
C ARG A 208 22.86 -25.14 11.52
N ALA A 209 21.87 -24.52 10.89
CA ALA A 209 21.24 -25.03 9.68
C ALA A 209 22.22 -25.08 8.49
N PRO A 210 22.11 -26.08 7.60
CA PRO A 210 22.79 -26.05 6.31
C PRO A 210 22.38 -24.84 5.46
N PRO A 211 23.22 -24.38 4.51
CA PRO A 211 22.92 -23.23 3.65
C PRO A 211 21.58 -23.34 2.91
N GLU A 212 21.24 -24.53 2.43
CA GLU A 212 20.03 -24.81 1.64
C GLU A 212 18.75 -24.61 2.46
N TYR A 213 18.81 -24.81 3.78
CA TYR A 213 17.69 -24.70 4.71
C TYR A 213 17.63 -23.34 5.41
N SER A 214 18.74 -22.59 5.40
CA SER A 214 18.92 -21.35 6.14
C SER A 214 17.82 -20.32 5.83
N THR A 215 17.52 -20.07 4.56
CA THR A 215 16.49 -19.10 4.16
C THR A 215 15.11 -19.57 4.59
N PHE A 216 14.72 -20.80 4.25
CA PHE A 216 13.39 -21.32 4.54
C PHE A 216 13.09 -21.42 6.04
N LEU A 217 14.02 -21.97 6.84
CA LEU A 217 13.85 -22.03 8.30
C LEU A 217 13.71 -20.64 8.92
N SER A 218 14.42 -19.65 8.37
CA SER A 218 14.24 -18.26 8.80
C SER A 218 12.83 -17.75 8.50
N GLU A 219 12.23 -18.10 7.36
CA GLU A 219 10.88 -17.68 6.98
C GLU A 219 9.82 -18.29 7.90
N VAL A 220 9.93 -19.60 8.14
CA VAL A 220 9.07 -20.36 9.07
C VAL A 220 9.14 -19.80 10.49
N ALA A 221 10.30 -19.29 10.90
CA ALA A 221 10.53 -18.72 12.23
C ALA A 221 10.01 -17.28 12.41
N ARG A 222 9.52 -16.59 11.36
CA ARG A 222 9.01 -15.21 11.50
C ARG A 222 7.60 -15.20 12.07
N SER A 223 7.20 -14.07 12.68
CA SER A 223 5.79 -13.81 13.06
C SER A 223 4.89 -13.45 11.88
N THR A 224 5.38 -13.61 10.64
CA THR A 224 4.56 -13.37 9.45
C THR A 224 3.54 -14.52 9.33
N PRO A 225 2.26 -14.24 9.03
CA PRO A 225 1.31 -15.31 8.77
C PRO A 225 1.73 -16.14 7.55
N VAL A 226 1.37 -17.42 7.51
CA VAL A 226 1.69 -18.33 6.40
C VAL A 226 1.18 -17.78 5.06
N CYS A 227 -0.01 -17.16 5.04
CA CYS A 227 -0.55 -16.52 3.84
C CYS A 227 0.28 -15.32 3.36
N GLY A 228 1.15 -14.73 4.19
CA GLY A 228 2.09 -13.67 3.81
C GLY A 228 3.43 -14.21 3.32
N MET A 229 3.83 -15.38 3.82
CA MET A 229 5.00 -16.12 3.32
C MET A 229 4.69 -16.79 1.96
N ILE A 230 3.48 -17.30 1.81
CA ILE A 230 2.99 -18.04 0.65
C ILE A 230 1.72 -17.34 0.13
N GLN A 231 1.92 -16.36 -0.74
CA GLN A 231 0.85 -15.47 -1.23
C GLN A 231 0.05 -16.07 -2.40
N MET A 232 -0.40 -17.32 -2.26
CA MET A 232 -1.11 -18.07 -3.30
C MET A 232 -2.48 -18.60 -2.86
N ALA A 233 -3.00 -18.15 -1.72
CA ALA A 233 -4.20 -18.72 -1.10
C ALA A 233 -5.46 -18.68 -1.99
N GLY A 234 -5.58 -17.70 -2.89
CA GLY A 234 -6.69 -17.58 -3.83
C GLY A 234 -6.51 -18.34 -5.14
N ASP A 235 -5.40 -19.07 -5.28
CA ASP A 235 -5.01 -19.79 -6.49
C ASP A 235 -5.10 -21.30 -6.27
N LYS A 236 -6.27 -21.87 -6.60
CA LYS A 236 -6.55 -23.30 -6.46
C LYS A 236 -5.56 -24.17 -7.25
N LYS A 237 -5.06 -23.68 -8.39
CA LYS A 237 -4.10 -24.40 -9.22
C LYS A 237 -2.74 -24.45 -8.53
N ALA A 238 -2.25 -23.32 -8.02
CA ALA A 238 -0.99 -23.27 -7.27
C ALA A 238 -1.02 -24.17 -6.02
N ILE A 239 -2.13 -24.11 -5.26
CA ILE A 239 -2.33 -24.98 -4.09
C ILE A 239 -2.28 -26.46 -4.49
N ARG A 240 -3.02 -26.85 -5.54
CA ARG A 240 -3.03 -28.25 -5.98
C ARG A 240 -1.67 -28.74 -6.44
N ILE A 241 -0.94 -27.91 -7.20
CA ILE A 241 0.43 -28.23 -7.61
C ILE A 241 1.33 -28.42 -6.38
N MET A 242 1.28 -27.50 -5.41
CA MET A 242 2.09 -27.59 -4.20
C MET A 242 1.77 -28.84 -3.37
N GLN A 243 0.49 -29.22 -3.28
CA GLN A 243 0.07 -30.48 -2.64
C GLN A 243 0.64 -31.69 -3.37
N MET A 244 0.53 -31.77 -4.70
CA MET A 244 1.08 -32.88 -5.47
C MET A 244 2.60 -33.01 -5.33
N VAL A 245 3.32 -31.88 -5.22
CA VAL A 245 4.76 -31.84 -4.94
C VAL A 245 5.06 -32.39 -3.55
N ALA A 246 4.34 -31.94 -2.53
CA ALA A 246 4.55 -32.39 -1.16
C ALA A 246 4.13 -33.87 -0.94
N GLU A 247 3.09 -34.33 -1.62
CA GLU A 247 2.60 -35.71 -1.62
C GLU A 247 3.50 -36.68 -2.41
N GLY A 248 4.53 -36.17 -3.13
CA GLY A 248 5.40 -36.99 -3.96
C GLY A 248 4.72 -37.57 -5.20
N THR A 249 3.58 -37.02 -5.61
CA THR A 249 2.82 -37.46 -6.80
C THR A 249 3.50 -37.05 -8.11
N ILE A 250 4.45 -36.11 -8.05
CA ILE A 250 5.19 -35.60 -9.21
C ILE A 250 6.69 -35.79 -8.96
N ASP A 251 7.37 -36.39 -9.92
CA ASP A 251 8.83 -36.40 -9.98
C ASP A 251 9.35 -34.99 -10.31
N LEU A 252 10.14 -34.43 -9.40
CA LEU A 252 10.69 -33.07 -9.49
C LEU A 252 11.84 -32.92 -10.48
N THR A 253 12.31 -34.01 -11.11
CA THR A 253 13.21 -33.96 -12.27
C THR A 253 12.47 -33.95 -13.61
N SER A 254 11.16 -34.18 -13.60
CA SER A 254 10.37 -34.31 -14.82
C SER A 254 10.18 -32.96 -15.55
N SER A 255 10.05 -33.03 -16.88
CA SER A 255 9.66 -31.87 -17.71
C SER A 255 8.29 -31.30 -17.32
N ARG A 256 7.42 -32.13 -16.72
CA ARG A 256 6.13 -31.70 -16.15
C ARG A 256 6.34 -30.78 -14.96
N PHE A 257 7.25 -31.14 -14.03
CA PHE A 257 7.56 -30.29 -12.89
C PHE A 257 8.19 -28.97 -13.32
N HIS A 258 9.05 -28.95 -14.35
CA HIS A 258 9.64 -27.69 -14.85
C HIS A 258 8.58 -26.62 -15.21
N ARG A 259 7.45 -27.03 -15.82
CA ARG A 259 6.33 -26.12 -16.12
C ARG A 259 5.59 -25.66 -14.86
N TYR A 260 5.47 -26.55 -13.87
CA TYR A 260 4.83 -26.23 -12.59
C TYR A 260 5.70 -25.36 -11.70
N SER A 261 7.01 -25.59 -11.66
CA SER A 261 7.94 -24.79 -10.87
C SER A 261 7.98 -23.36 -11.37
N ALA A 262 7.96 -23.11 -12.69
CA ALA A 262 7.83 -21.76 -13.24
C ALA A 262 6.57 -21.04 -12.71
N TYR A 263 5.43 -21.74 -12.70
CA TYR A 263 4.19 -21.18 -12.14
C TYR A 263 4.28 -20.95 -10.62
N LEU A 264 4.90 -21.86 -9.87
CA LEU A 264 5.09 -21.71 -8.43
C LEU A 264 6.08 -20.59 -8.07
N PHE A 265 7.11 -20.36 -8.88
CA PHE A 265 8.04 -19.24 -8.70
C PHE A 265 7.35 -17.88 -8.82
N GLU A 266 6.31 -17.76 -9.65
CA GLU A 266 5.49 -16.54 -9.72
C GLU A 266 4.61 -16.32 -8.48
N LYS A 267 4.31 -17.35 -7.70
CA LYS A 267 3.32 -17.31 -6.59
C LYS A 267 3.94 -17.42 -5.21
N ALA A 268 4.96 -18.27 -5.06
CA ALA A 268 5.61 -18.62 -3.81
C ALA A 268 7.11 -18.85 -4.05
N PRO A 269 7.86 -17.82 -4.50
CA PRO A 269 9.23 -17.98 -4.97
C PRO A 269 10.17 -18.58 -3.92
N VAL A 270 10.09 -18.10 -2.67
CA VAL A 270 10.99 -18.53 -1.59
C VAL A 270 10.77 -20.01 -1.22
N LEU A 271 9.52 -20.45 -1.19
CA LEU A 271 9.21 -21.87 -0.95
C LEU A 271 9.64 -22.71 -2.15
N THR A 272 9.37 -22.26 -3.37
CA THR A 272 9.69 -23.01 -4.59
C THR A 272 11.20 -23.19 -4.75
N ASP A 273 11.99 -22.14 -4.50
CA ASP A 273 13.45 -22.18 -4.49
C ASP A 273 13.98 -23.22 -3.49
N PHE A 274 13.45 -23.20 -2.26
CA PHE A 274 13.80 -24.17 -1.22
C PHE A 274 13.48 -25.61 -1.64
N LEU A 275 12.29 -25.86 -2.19
CA LEU A 275 11.91 -27.22 -2.61
C LEU A 275 12.85 -27.73 -3.69
N CYS A 276 13.22 -26.89 -4.66
CA CYS A 276 14.20 -27.24 -5.68
C CYS A 276 15.59 -27.53 -5.07
N SER A 277 16.03 -26.78 -4.05
CA SER A 277 17.36 -26.95 -3.44
C SER A 277 17.50 -28.21 -2.58
N VAL A 278 16.41 -28.68 -1.95
CA VAL A 278 16.44 -29.87 -1.09
C VAL A 278 15.98 -31.16 -1.76
N THR A 279 15.58 -31.09 -3.04
CA THR A 279 15.17 -32.26 -3.81
C THR A 279 16.35 -33.21 -4.03
N LYS A 280 16.16 -34.50 -3.73
CA LYS A 280 17.15 -35.56 -3.99
C LYS A 280 16.49 -36.68 -4.79
N ALA A 281 17.13 -37.08 -5.89
CA ALA A 281 16.63 -38.14 -6.78
C ALA A 281 15.14 -37.94 -7.20
N GLY A 282 14.73 -36.68 -7.44
CA GLY A 282 13.36 -36.36 -7.86
C GLY A 282 12.31 -36.27 -6.77
N HIS A 283 12.67 -36.50 -5.51
CA HIS A 283 11.74 -36.52 -4.38
C HIS A 283 12.20 -35.60 -3.24
N LEU A 284 11.22 -35.14 -2.45
CA LEU A 284 11.48 -34.39 -1.22
C LEU A 284 11.74 -35.34 -0.04
N PRO A 285 12.58 -34.96 0.93
CA PRO A 285 12.67 -35.68 2.20
C PRO A 285 11.30 -35.77 2.89
N PRO A 286 10.95 -36.89 3.55
CA PRO A 286 9.63 -37.08 4.17
C PRO A 286 9.24 -36.00 5.19
N ASP A 287 10.20 -35.51 5.99
CA ASP A 287 10.00 -34.41 6.93
C ASP A 287 9.68 -33.07 6.24
N ILE A 288 10.27 -32.83 5.06
CA ILE A 288 9.95 -31.65 4.25
C ILE A 288 8.56 -31.76 3.64
N SER A 289 8.21 -32.93 3.11
CA SER A 289 6.85 -33.20 2.64
C SER A 289 5.81 -32.93 3.74
N ALA A 290 6.03 -33.46 4.95
CA ALA A 290 5.15 -33.24 6.09
C ALA A 290 5.04 -31.75 6.48
N LEU A 291 6.17 -31.05 6.52
CA LEU A 291 6.23 -29.62 6.85
C LEU A 291 5.50 -28.76 5.82
N VAL A 292 5.64 -29.05 4.53
CA VAL A 292 4.94 -28.31 3.46
C VAL A 292 3.43 -28.55 3.55
N LEU A 293 2.99 -29.79 3.79
CA LEU A 293 1.57 -30.10 3.97
C LEU A 293 0.97 -29.40 5.20
N SER A 294 1.73 -29.28 6.29
CA SER A 294 1.35 -28.54 7.49
C SER A 294 1.21 -27.03 7.19
N LEU A 295 2.17 -26.44 6.47
CA LEU A 295 2.06 -25.05 6.00
C LEU A 295 0.83 -24.85 5.11
N MET A 296 0.57 -25.76 4.17
CA MET A 296 -0.62 -25.71 3.30
C MET A 296 -1.91 -25.81 4.11
N THR A 297 -1.92 -26.61 5.18
CA THR A 297 -3.07 -26.74 6.07
C THR A 297 -3.39 -25.40 6.75
N VAL A 298 -2.39 -24.72 7.32
CA VAL A 298 -2.56 -23.39 7.92
C VAL A 298 -3.01 -22.34 6.87
N LEU A 299 -2.45 -22.40 5.67
CA LEU A 299 -2.82 -21.52 4.56
C LEU A 299 -4.31 -21.69 4.18
N ILE A 300 -4.79 -22.92 4.06
CA ILE A 300 -6.18 -23.22 3.68
C ILE A 300 -7.15 -22.88 4.81
N GLN A 301 -6.81 -23.26 6.06
CA GLN A 301 -7.63 -22.98 7.25
C GLN A 301 -7.85 -21.49 7.46
N THR A 302 -6.87 -20.64 7.11
CA THR A 302 -6.98 -19.18 7.15
C THR A 302 -8.28 -18.66 6.52
N PHE A 303 -8.76 -19.29 5.45
CA PHE A 303 -9.96 -18.88 4.70
C PHE A 303 -11.15 -19.80 4.94
N LYS A 304 -10.92 -21.10 5.19
CA LYS A 304 -11.98 -22.09 5.39
C LYS A 304 -12.74 -21.88 6.71
N GLU A 305 -12.06 -21.39 7.75
CA GLU A 305 -12.65 -21.18 9.08
C GLU A 305 -13.43 -19.87 9.20
N VAL A 306 -13.43 -19.03 8.17
CA VAL A 306 -14.06 -17.72 8.16
C VAL A 306 -15.26 -17.73 7.23
N GLU A 307 -16.44 -17.37 7.74
CA GLU A 307 -17.65 -17.21 6.93
C GLU A 307 -17.44 -16.10 5.88
N LYS A 308 -17.85 -16.36 4.64
CA LYS A 308 -17.85 -15.31 3.61
C LYS A 308 -18.97 -14.30 3.94
N PRO A 309 -18.67 -13.01 4.10
CA PRO A 309 -19.69 -12.01 4.42
C PRO A 309 -20.81 -11.96 3.36
N SER A 310 -22.06 -11.85 3.81
CA SER A 310 -23.20 -11.56 2.92
C SER A 310 -23.07 -10.14 2.35
N PRO A 311 -23.53 -9.87 1.11
CA PRO A 311 -23.66 -8.51 0.59
C PRO A 311 -24.40 -7.56 1.55
N ASP A 312 -25.38 -8.05 2.31
CA ASP A 312 -26.19 -7.24 3.24
C ASP A 312 -25.41 -6.74 4.46
N CYS A 313 -24.22 -7.30 4.74
CA CYS A 313 -23.34 -6.81 5.79
C CYS A 313 -22.78 -5.43 5.47
N TYR A 314 -22.77 -5.02 4.20
CA TYR A 314 -22.14 -3.80 3.73
C TYR A 314 -23.18 -2.67 3.62
N PRO A 315 -23.02 -1.58 4.37
CA PRO A 315 -23.93 -0.44 4.25
C PRO A 315 -23.75 0.25 2.89
N ALA A 316 -24.76 1.02 2.51
CA ALA A 316 -24.68 1.93 1.36
C ALA A 316 -23.46 2.87 1.50
N PRO A 317 -22.85 3.30 0.38
CA PRO A 317 -21.72 4.22 0.43
C PRO A 317 -22.12 5.50 1.19
N PRO A 318 -21.27 5.96 2.13
CA PRO A 318 -21.54 7.19 2.86
C PRO A 318 -21.57 8.40 1.90
N PRO A 319 -22.12 9.55 2.33
CA PRO A 319 -22.00 10.78 1.57
C PRO A 319 -20.55 11.07 1.19
N THR A 320 -20.33 11.53 -0.04
CA THR A 320 -18.98 11.78 -0.57
C THR A 320 -18.18 12.68 0.38
N SER A 321 -17.10 12.15 0.94
CA SER A 321 -16.20 12.91 1.80
C SER A 321 -15.59 14.08 1.03
N THR A 322 -15.66 15.29 1.60
CA THR A 322 -15.01 16.48 1.04
C THR A 322 -13.49 16.41 1.09
N LEU A 323 -12.93 15.41 1.78
CA LEU A 323 -11.49 15.17 1.91
C LEU A 323 -10.99 13.98 1.09
N SER A 324 -11.83 13.44 0.20
CA SER A 324 -11.48 12.32 -0.68
C SER A 324 -11.79 12.67 -2.13
N PHE A 325 -10.87 12.36 -3.05
CA PHE A 325 -11.04 12.65 -4.48
C PHE A 325 -10.63 11.44 -5.31
N PHE A 326 -11.62 10.71 -5.84
CA PHE A 326 -11.47 9.50 -6.65
C PHE A 326 -12.51 9.50 -7.78
N PRO A 327 -12.31 10.31 -8.83
CA PRO A 327 -13.33 10.48 -9.88
C PRO A 327 -13.56 9.20 -10.71
N SER A 328 -12.55 8.34 -10.87
CA SER A 328 -12.63 7.06 -11.59
C SER A 328 -12.90 5.84 -10.70
N LEU A 329 -12.91 6.03 -9.37
CA LEU A 329 -13.10 4.96 -8.38
C LEU A 329 -14.09 5.42 -7.30
N PRO A 330 -15.38 5.55 -7.61
CA PRO A 330 -16.40 5.95 -6.64
C PRO A 330 -16.53 4.93 -5.49
N GLN A 331 -17.09 5.35 -4.35
CA GLN A 331 -17.38 4.39 -3.28
C GLN A 331 -18.57 3.53 -3.70
N LEU A 332 -18.36 2.22 -3.67
CA LEU A 332 -19.36 1.19 -3.98
C LEU A 332 -20.15 0.78 -2.72
N CYS A 333 -19.52 0.85 -1.55
CA CYS A 333 -20.15 0.54 -0.27
C CYS A 333 -19.47 1.28 0.89
N GLY A 334 -20.13 1.35 2.04
CA GLY A 334 -19.48 1.71 3.30
C GLY A 334 -18.75 0.52 3.92
N LEU A 335 -17.94 0.79 4.96
CA LEU A 335 -17.31 -0.27 5.73
C LEU A 335 -18.32 -0.88 6.72
N PRO A 336 -18.38 -2.23 6.83
CA PRO A 336 -19.17 -2.89 7.85
C PRO A 336 -18.52 -2.74 9.23
N ARG A 337 -19.23 -3.16 10.28
CA ARG A 337 -18.63 -3.32 11.61
C ARG A 337 -17.82 -4.61 11.66
N TYR A 338 -16.58 -4.52 12.13
CA TYR A 338 -15.70 -5.67 12.25
C TYR A 338 -15.62 -6.18 13.69
N ALA A 339 -15.74 -7.50 13.89
CA ALA A 339 -15.66 -8.13 15.20
C ALA A 339 -14.34 -7.82 15.95
N VAL A 340 -13.24 -7.68 15.21
CA VAL A 340 -11.91 -7.35 15.77
C VAL A 340 -11.86 -5.96 16.42
N GLU A 341 -12.71 -5.03 15.98
CA GLU A 341 -12.75 -3.66 16.54
C GLU A 341 -13.53 -3.65 17.84
N GLU A 342 -14.65 -4.37 17.92
CA GLU A 342 -15.41 -4.56 19.16
C GLU A 342 -14.57 -5.30 20.23
N ALA A 343 -13.83 -6.32 19.84
CA ALA A 343 -12.92 -7.04 20.74
C ALA A 343 -11.73 -6.19 21.21
N SER A 344 -11.40 -5.09 20.52
CA SER A 344 -10.32 -4.19 20.91
C SER A 344 -10.76 -3.07 21.86
N LYS A 345 -12.03 -2.66 21.82
CA LYS A 345 -12.60 -1.68 22.76
C LYS A 345 -12.56 -2.16 24.21
N SER A 346 -12.59 -3.48 24.45
CA SER A 346 -12.46 -4.08 25.79
C SER A 346 -11.02 -4.16 26.31
N ARG A 347 -10.01 -3.76 25.51
CA ARG A 347 -8.58 -3.87 25.84
C ARG A 347 -7.84 -2.52 25.83
N GLU A 348 -8.54 -1.39 25.94
CA GLU A 348 -7.89 -0.07 25.94
C GLU A 348 -7.01 0.17 27.18
N LYS A 349 -5.75 -0.25 27.08
CA LYS A 349 -4.54 0.39 27.59
C LYS A 349 -3.39 -0.15 26.73
N ASP A 350 -2.64 0.76 26.12
CA ASP A 350 -1.52 0.53 25.19
C ASP A 350 -1.83 0.07 23.77
N SER A 351 -2.15 1.04 22.91
CA SER A 351 -1.79 0.94 21.49
C SER A 351 -0.92 2.11 21.05
N CYS A 352 0.36 1.80 20.87
CA CYS A 352 1.36 2.45 20.03
C CYS A 352 0.91 3.79 19.38
N ARG A 353 1.14 4.89 20.10
CA ARG A 353 1.14 6.23 19.51
C ARG A 353 2.37 6.32 18.60
N LYS A 354 2.23 6.06 17.30
CA LYS A 354 3.20 6.58 16.33
C LYS A 354 3.12 8.10 16.45
N GLU A 355 4.12 8.70 17.10
CA GLU A 355 4.27 10.15 17.19
C GLU A 355 4.23 10.74 15.78
N SER A 356 3.44 11.80 15.62
CA SER A 356 3.30 12.49 14.33
C SER A 356 4.61 13.16 13.98
N TYR A 357 5.30 12.70 12.94
CA TYR A 357 6.50 13.35 12.38
C TYR A 357 6.20 14.63 11.58
N GLY A 358 5.10 15.32 11.88
CA GLY A 358 4.65 16.52 11.19
C GLY A 358 4.41 17.67 12.14
N HIS A 359 4.39 18.90 11.60
CA HIS A 359 4.05 20.09 12.38
C HIS A 359 2.69 19.90 13.07
N HIS A 360 2.63 20.08 14.39
CA HIS A 360 1.46 19.73 15.21
C HIS A 360 0.14 20.38 14.72
N SER A 361 0.22 21.53 14.07
CA SER A 361 -0.93 22.28 13.52
C SER A 361 -1.40 21.85 12.13
N LEU A 362 -0.67 20.98 11.41
CA LEU A 362 -1.04 20.53 10.07
C LEU A 362 -1.62 19.11 10.09
N THR A 363 -2.57 18.83 9.21
CA THR A 363 -3.07 17.47 8.99
C THR A 363 -1.92 16.53 8.64
N PRO A 364 -2.00 15.25 9.02
CA PRO A 364 -0.93 14.28 8.82
C PRO A 364 -0.42 14.18 7.38
N GLY A 365 -1.28 14.38 6.38
CA GLY A 365 -0.85 14.34 4.99
C GLY A 365 -1.94 13.95 3.99
N LEU A 366 -1.49 13.47 2.83
CA LEU A 366 -2.30 12.82 1.81
C LEU A 366 -1.96 11.33 1.74
N PHE A 367 -2.96 10.51 1.47
CA PHE A 367 -2.76 9.13 1.05
C PHE A 367 -3.15 9.02 -0.41
N THR A 368 -2.23 8.56 -1.27
CA THR A 368 -2.41 8.57 -2.72
C THR A 368 -2.42 7.16 -3.31
N LEU A 369 -3.11 6.98 -4.44
CA LEU A 369 -3.25 5.71 -5.14
C LEU A 369 -2.80 5.85 -6.60
N PHE A 370 -1.80 5.08 -7.01
CA PHE A 370 -1.25 5.09 -8.37
C PHE A 370 -1.24 3.69 -8.98
N CYS A 371 -1.25 3.60 -10.31
CA CYS A 371 -0.89 2.37 -11.03
C CYS A 371 0.61 2.36 -11.41
N PRO A 372 1.16 1.21 -11.87
CA PRO A 372 2.56 1.12 -12.29
C PRO A 372 2.98 2.06 -13.41
N HIS A 373 2.03 2.60 -14.18
CA HIS A 373 2.30 3.54 -15.27
C HIS A 373 2.43 5.01 -14.81
N GLY A 374 2.34 5.27 -13.50
CA GLY A 374 2.46 6.63 -12.96
C GLY A 374 1.17 7.45 -12.92
N VAL A 375 0.03 6.86 -13.30
CA VAL A 375 -1.27 7.53 -13.26
C VAL A 375 -1.88 7.43 -11.87
N CYS A 376 -2.23 8.58 -11.30
CA CYS A 376 -2.98 8.69 -10.04
C CYS A 376 -4.46 8.41 -10.28
N TYR A 377 -5.07 7.55 -9.46
CA TYR A 377 -6.52 7.28 -9.48
C TYR A 377 -7.28 8.10 -8.44
N GLY A 378 -6.57 8.66 -7.46
CA GLY A 378 -7.15 9.51 -6.46
C GLY A 378 -6.33 9.57 -5.18
N PHE A 379 -6.87 10.31 -4.22
CA PHE A 379 -6.23 10.55 -2.94
C PHE A 379 -7.24 10.90 -1.85
N THR A 380 -6.83 10.72 -0.60
CA THR A 380 -7.57 11.16 0.59
C THR A 380 -6.67 12.00 1.48
N ALA A 381 -7.15 13.15 1.95
CA ALA A 381 -6.47 13.90 3.00
C ALA A 381 -6.65 13.17 4.34
N MET A 382 -5.53 12.79 4.95
CA MET A 382 -5.51 12.04 6.20
C MET A 382 -5.86 12.95 7.37
N GLN A 383 -6.74 12.46 8.25
CA GLN A 383 -7.11 13.15 9.50
C GLN A 383 -6.33 12.60 10.71
N SER A 384 -5.85 11.37 10.61
CA SER A 384 -5.04 10.70 11.63
C SER A 384 -3.71 10.24 11.02
N CYS A 385 -2.75 9.89 11.87
CA CYS A 385 -1.48 9.35 11.39
C CYS A 385 -1.72 8.17 10.46
N GLU A 386 -0.86 8.06 9.45
CA GLU A 386 -0.95 6.99 8.48
C GLU A 386 -0.98 5.62 9.18
N SER A 387 -1.90 4.78 8.72
CA SER A 387 -2.15 3.48 9.32
C SER A 387 -2.67 2.51 8.26
N PRO A 388 -2.56 1.19 8.48
CA PRO A 388 -3.11 0.18 7.59
C PRO A 388 -4.59 0.36 7.22
N ARG A 389 -5.35 1.11 8.03
CA ARG A 389 -6.76 1.42 7.76
C ARG A 389 -6.94 2.25 6.49
N HIS A 390 -6.05 3.19 6.20
CA HIS A 390 -6.19 4.11 5.06
C HIS A 390 -6.23 3.36 3.72
N PRO A 391 -5.20 2.57 3.35
CA PRO A 391 -5.27 1.77 2.12
C PRO A 391 -6.39 0.73 2.19
N PHE A 392 -6.62 0.08 3.34
CA PHE A 392 -7.70 -0.90 3.46
C PHE A 392 -9.07 -0.33 3.12
N GLU A 393 -9.42 0.84 3.67
CA GLU A 393 -10.71 1.50 3.45
C GLU A 393 -10.89 1.88 1.98
N ILE A 394 -9.85 2.45 1.36
CA ILE A 394 -9.87 2.80 -0.07
C ILE A 394 -10.08 1.55 -0.92
N LEU A 395 -9.28 0.50 -0.69
CA LEU A 395 -9.33 -0.73 -1.47
C LEU A 395 -10.67 -1.45 -1.30
N ARG A 396 -11.18 -1.56 -0.07
CA ARG A 396 -12.43 -2.29 0.18
C ARG A 396 -13.65 -1.52 -0.31
N THR A 397 -13.72 -0.20 -0.11
CA THR A 397 -14.95 0.55 -0.43
C THR A 397 -15.07 0.94 -1.89
N ARG A 398 -13.97 0.96 -2.66
CA ARG A 398 -13.96 1.50 -4.04
C ARG A 398 -13.69 0.47 -5.13
N PHE A 399 -13.23 -0.73 -4.77
CA PHE A 399 -12.99 -1.79 -5.75
C PHE A 399 -14.06 -2.89 -5.63
N PRO A 400 -14.66 -3.34 -6.75
CA PRO A 400 -15.58 -4.47 -6.72
C PRO A 400 -14.84 -5.78 -6.43
N VAL A 401 -13.58 -5.87 -6.88
CA VAL A 401 -12.65 -6.97 -6.61
C VAL A 401 -11.32 -6.37 -6.19
N ALA A 402 -10.73 -6.88 -5.11
CA ALA A 402 -9.44 -6.39 -4.63
C ALA A 402 -8.38 -6.41 -5.75
N PRO A 403 -7.49 -5.39 -5.82
CA PRO A 403 -6.35 -5.42 -6.72
C PRO A 403 -5.54 -6.69 -6.54
N ARG A 404 -5.04 -7.24 -7.63
CA ARG A 404 -4.21 -8.45 -7.62
C ARG A 404 -2.87 -8.20 -6.93
N VAL A 405 -2.30 -7.01 -7.06
CA VAL A 405 -1.03 -6.63 -6.40
C VAL A 405 -1.19 -5.28 -5.74
N VAL A 406 -0.77 -5.18 -4.48
CA VAL A 406 -0.74 -3.93 -3.72
C VAL A 406 0.68 -3.72 -3.21
N VAL A 407 1.31 -2.62 -3.65
CA VAL A 407 2.63 -2.18 -3.20
C VAL A 407 2.46 -1.02 -2.22
N TYR A 408 2.99 -1.18 -1.01
CA TYR A 408 2.86 -0.21 0.09
C TYR A 408 4.03 -0.35 1.08
N ASP A 409 4.56 0.74 1.64
CA ASP A 409 5.72 0.70 2.55
C ASP A 409 5.49 -0.25 3.75
N ASN A 410 4.28 -0.25 4.30
CA ASN A 410 3.87 -1.02 5.45
C ASN A 410 2.89 -2.13 5.06
N SER A 411 3.10 -2.71 3.86
CA SER A 411 2.22 -3.73 3.29
C SER A 411 2.10 -4.98 4.14
N CYS A 412 3.10 -5.33 4.95
CA CYS A 412 3.02 -6.47 5.86
C CYS A 412 1.94 -6.27 6.95
N GLN A 413 1.80 -5.05 7.47
CA GLN A 413 0.75 -4.71 8.44
C GLN A 413 -0.60 -4.51 7.76
N LEU A 414 -0.62 -3.96 6.53
CA LEU A 414 -1.83 -3.93 5.71
C LEU A 414 -2.39 -5.34 5.48
N HIS A 415 -1.55 -6.29 5.09
CA HIS A 415 -1.99 -7.66 4.89
C HIS A 415 -2.54 -8.29 6.19
N LYS A 416 -1.86 -8.07 7.32
CA LYS A 416 -2.37 -8.51 8.63
C LYS A 416 -3.73 -7.89 8.94
N TYR A 417 -3.87 -6.57 8.73
CA TYR A 417 -5.09 -5.80 8.97
C TYR A 417 -6.25 -6.27 8.08
N ALA A 418 -5.97 -6.50 6.80
CA ALA A 418 -6.90 -6.98 5.80
C ALA A 418 -7.41 -8.37 6.15
N MET A 419 -6.54 -9.33 6.44
CA MET A 419 -6.97 -10.69 6.77
C MET A 419 -7.75 -10.80 8.08
N ASN A 420 -7.51 -9.92 9.05
CA ASN A 420 -8.29 -9.85 10.29
C ASN A 420 -9.73 -9.32 10.07
N ARG A 421 -10.06 -8.85 8.86
CA ARG A 421 -11.34 -8.22 8.52
C ARG A 421 -12.01 -8.86 7.30
N GLU A 422 -11.31 -8.88 6.18
CA GLU A 422 -11.82 -9.21 4.85
C GLU A 422 -10.95 -10.27 4.12
N PRO A 423 -10.74 -11.47 4.69
CA PRO A 423 -9.85 -12.46 4.09
C PRO A 423 -10.32 -12.89 2.70
N HIS A 424 -11.63 -13.12 2.50
CA HIS A 424 -12.18 -13.55 1.21
C HIS A 424 -12.03 -12.50 0.10
N PHE A 425 -12.19 -11.21 0.43
CA PHE A 425 -12.01 -10.13 -0.55
C PHE A 425 -10.55 -10.03 -1.02
N PHE A 426 -9.60 -10.15 -0.10
CA PHE A 426 -8.16 -10.02 -0.37
C PHE A 426 -7.46 -11.37 -0.66
N GLN A 427 -8.20 -12.47 -0.81
CA GLN A 427 -7.61 -13.82 -0.94
C GLN A 427 -6.68 -13.96 -2.16
N LYS A 428 -6.92 -13.19 -3.22
CA LYS A 428 -6.14 -13.19 -4.47
C LYS A 428 -5.15 -12.02 -4.57
N THR A 429 -5.02 -11.23 -3.51
CA THR A 429 -4.14 -10.05 -3.49
C THR A 429 -2.75 -10.44 -2.97
N VAL A 430 -1.73 -10.10 -3.76
CA VAL A 430 -0.32 -10.15 -3.35
C VAL A 430 0.05 -8.80 -2.76
N PHE A 431 0.40 -8.79 -1.49
CA PHE A 431 0.86 -7.62 -0.74
C PHE A 431 2.37 -7.54 -0.82
N LEU A 432 2.93 -6.43 -1.27
CA LEU A 432 4.37 -6.25 -1.41
C LEU A 432 4.83 -4.96 -0.75
N VAL A 433 5.96 -5.03 -0.06
CA VAL A 433 6.60 -3.87 0.52
C VAL A 433 7.42 -3.16 -0.55
N ASP A 434 7.33 -1.82 -0.58
CA ASP A 434 8.16 -1.01 -1.47
C ASP A 434 9.66 -1.38 -1.35
N ARG A 435 10.35 -1.44 -2.50
CA ARG A 435 11.74 -1.93 -2.58
C ARG A 435 12.71 -1.18 -1.67
N PHE A 436 12.56 0.13 -1.54
CA PHE A 436 13.47 0.95 -0.73
C PHE A 436 13.20 0.79 0.76
N HIS A 437 11.95 0.53 1.12
CA HIS A 437 11.52 0.35 2.49
C HIS A 437 11.82 -1.05 3.03
N PHE A 438 11.84 -2.08 2.17
CA PHE A 438 11.99 -3.48 2.61
C PHE A 438 13.25 -3.75 3.44
N LYS A 439 14.35 -3.00 3.23
CA LYS A 439 15.57 -3.10 4.06
C LYS A 439 15.28 -2.89 5.56
N GLY A 440 14.28 -2.08 5.90
CA GLY A 440 13.83 -1.85 7.28
C GLY A 440 12.97 -2.98 7.86
N HIS A 441 12.46 -3.90 7.03
CA HIS A 441 11.52 -4.95 7.42
C HIS A 441 12.21 -6.23 7.89
N VAL A 442 13.14 -6.11 8.84
CA VAL A 442 14.00 -7.22 9.31
C VAL A 442 13.24 -8.42 9.92
N GLY A 443 12.03 -8.18 10.46
CA GLY A 443 11.17 -9.24 11.03
C GLY A 443 10.12 -9.80 10.07
N CYS A 444 10.03 -9.28 8.84
CA CYS A 444 9.01 -9.68 7.86
C CYS A 444 9.54 -10.75 6.90
N SER A 445 8.63 -11.58 6.40
CA SER A 445 8.90 -12.60 5.40
C SER A 445 9.42 -12.00 4.10
N LEU A 446 10.31 -12.72 3.42
CA LEU A 446 10.69 -12.45 2.02
C LEU A 446 9.49 -12.60 1.06
N GLY A 447 8.40 -13.24 1.48
CA GLY A 447 7.14 -13.23 0.73
C GLY A 447 6.57 -11.84 0.46
N TYR A 448 6.94 -10.82 1.25
CA TYR A 448 6.60 -9.41 1.01
C TYR A 448 7.66 -8.65 0.20
N CYS A 449 8.82 -9.26 -0.08
CA CYS A 449 9.89 -8.63 -0.84
C CYS A 449 9.57 -8.69 -2.33
N MET A 450 9.47 -7.54 -2.99
CA MET A 450 9.27 -7.50 -4.45
C MET A 450 10.38 -8.24 -5.20
N ASP A 451 11.63 -8.13 -4.72
CA ASP A 451 12.80 -8.72 -5.38
C ASP A 451 12.84 -10.25 -5.28
N SER A 452 12.00 -10.86 -4.43
CA SER A 452 11.82 -12.32 -4.41
C SER A 452 11.00 -12.83 -5.60
N TYR A 453 10.19 -12.00 -6.26
CA TYR A 453 9.32 -12.41 -7.37
C TYR A 453 9.98 -12.19 -8.73
N THR A 454 11.18 -12.75 -8.94
CA THR A 454 11.97 -12.55 -10.17
C THR A 454 11.32 -13.15 -11.43
N ALA A 455 10.55 -14.23 -11.27
CA ALA A 455 9.81 -14.90 -12.35
C ALA A 455 8.52 -14.17 -12.74
N ALA A 456 7.93 -13.38 -11.83
CA ALA A 456 6.73 -12.60 -12.11
C ALA A 456 7.10 -11.28 -12.80
N VAL A 457 7.16 -11.30 -14.14
CA VAL A 457 7.60 -10.17 -14.97
C VAL A 457 6.85 -8.88 -14.62
N ASP A 458 5.55 -8.99 -14.40
CA ASP A 458 4.65 -7.89 -14.05
C ASP A 458 4.93 -7.26 -12.68
N ILE A 459 5.43 -8.03 -11.70
CA ILE A 459 5.90 -7.53 -10.39
C ILE A 459 7.30 -6.93 -10.53
N ARG A 460 8.18 -7.64 -11.24
CA ARG A 460 9.56 -7.19 -11.47
C ARG A 460 9.61 -5.83 -12.16
N SER A 461 8.73 -5.59 -13.14
CA SER A 461 8.67 -4.33 -13.89
C SER A 461 8.02 -3.16 -13.14
N ILE A 462 7.42 -3.38 -11.96
CA ILE A 462 6.79 -2.29 -11.21
C ILE A 462 7.86 -1.29 -10.79
N ASN A 463 7.72 -0.03 -11.19
CA ASN A 463 8.48 1.05 -10.57
C ASN A 463 7.84 1.38 -9.21
N SER A 464 8.40 0.85 -8.12
CA SER A 464 7.85 1.07 -6.78
C SER A 464 8.04 2.52 -6.28
N GLN A 465 8.92 3.31 -6.94
CA GLN A 465 9.16 4.73 -6.64
C GLN A 465 8.15 5.68 -7.27
N VAL A 466 7.14 5.19 -8.01
CA VAL A 466 6.13 6.05 -8.64
C VAL A 466 5.52 7.04 -7.64
N ASN A 467 5.23 6.57 -6.43
CA ASN A 467 4.71 7.44 -5.37
C ASN A 467 5.75 8.44 -4.89
N GLU A 468 6.97 8.01 -4.54
CA GLU A 468 8.05 8.92 -4.13
C GLU A 468 8.30 10.05 -5.15
N GLN A 469 8.25 9.74 -6.44
CA GLN A 469 8.40 10.70 -7.53
C GLN A 469 7.23 11.70 -7.59
N ALA A 470 6.00 11.24 -7.39
CA ALA A 470 4.82 12.09 -7.32
C ALA A 470 4.82 12.94 -6.03
N ASN A 471 5.13 12.32 -4.89
CA ASN A 471 5.19 12.89 -3.56
C ASN A 471 6.25 14.00 -3.48
N SER A 472 7.45 13.76 -4.00
CA SER A 472 8.51 14.78 -4.09
C SER A 472 8.12 15.98 -4.96
N SER A 473 7.18 15.81 -5.89
CA SER A 473 6.62 16.90 -6.69
C SER A 473 5.52 17.66 -5.94
N LEU A 474 4.67 16.94 -5.19
CA LEU A 474 3.63 17.49 -4.32
C LEU A 474 4.20 18.29 -3.14
N ILE A 475 5.29 17.84 -2.52
CA ILE A 475 5.94 18.54 -1.39
C ILE A 475 6.39 19.95 -1.79
N ARG A 476 6.75 20.19 -3.06
CA ARG A 476 7.22 21.52 -3.49
C ARG A 476 6.11 22.58 -3.52
N ILE A 477 4.86 22.15 -3.71
CA ILE A 477 3.70 23.05 -3.66
C ILE A 477 3.10 23.15 -2.23
N GLN A 478 3.64 22.39 -1.26
CA GLN A 478 3.21 22.40 0.14
C GLN A 478 3.12 23.80 0.77
N PRO A 479 4.09 24.73 0.58
CA PRO A 479 4.02 26.04 1.23
C PRO A 479 2.78 26.85 0.80
N GLN A 480 2.29 26.63 -0.42
CA GLN A 480 1.06 27.25 -0.92
C GLN A 480 -0.19 26.54 -0.39
N LEU A 481 -0.14 25.21 -0.26
CA LEU A 481 -1.27 24.38 0.12
C LEU A 481 -1.57 24.43 1.63
N ALA A 482 -0.55 24.54 2.49
CA ALA A 482 -0.68 24.40 3.94
C ALA A 482 -1.66 25.39 4.60
N TYR A 483 -1.82 26.57 4.00
CA TYR A 483 -2.67 27.66 4.50
C TYR A 483 -4.00 27.79 3.74
N MET A 484 -4.35 26.81 2.90
CA MET A 484 -5.63 26.79 2.18
C MET A 484 -6.74 26.17 3.02
N THR A 485 -7.97 26.64 2.82
CA THR A 485 -9.17 25.93 3.29
C THR A 485 -9.24 24.53 2.66
N PRO A 486 -9.95 23.54 3.26
CA PRO A 486 -9.93 22.17 2.78
C PRO A 486 -10.43 22.05 1.34
N SER A 487 -11.48 22.78 0.96
CA SER A 487 -12.00 22.80 -0.41
C SER A 487 -10.99 23.34 -1.43
N ASN A 488 -10.19 24.34 -1.06
CA ASN A 488 -9.14 24.86 -1.93
C ASN A 488 -7.95 23.91 -1.98
N PHE A 489 -7.54 23.37 -0.84
CA PHE A 489 -6.49 22.36 -0.77
C PHE A 489 -6.79 21.17 -1.68
N MET A 490 -7.98 20.56 -1.53
CA MET A 490 -8.40 19.42 -2.35
C MET A 490 -8.43 19.78 -3.83
N PHE A 491 -8.99 20.94 -4.20
CA PHE A 491 -9.04 21.36 -5.60
C PHE A 491 -7.64 21.54 -6.21
N HIS A 492 -6.71 22.20 -5.53
CA HIS A 492 -5.35 22.44 -6.05
C HIS A 492 -4.54 21.14 -6.17
N VAL A 493 -4.68 20.23 -5.19
CA VAL A 493 -4.06 18.90 -5.27
C VAL A 493 -4.64 18.10 -6.44
N SER A 494 -5.98 18.10 -6.61
CA SER A 494 -6.63 17.45 -7.76
C SER A 494 -6.14 18.04 -9.08
N LEU A 495 -6.08 19.37 -9.20
CA LEU A 495 -5.59 20.02 -10.42
C LEU A 495 -4.14 19.66 -10.72
N PHE A 496 -3.26 19.67 -9.71
CA PHE A 496 -1.86 19.32 -9.88
C PHE A 496 -1.67 17.87 -10.36
N LEU A 497 -2.37 16.92 -9.72
CA LEU A 497 -2.32 15.51 -10.07
C LEU A 497 -2.96 15.24 -11.45
N ALA A 498 -4.04 15.96 -11.80
CA ALA A 498 -4.64 15.88 -13.14
C ALA A 498 -3.62 16.25 -14.24
N LEU A 499 -2.91 17.35 -14.07
CA LEU A 499 -1.91 17.81 -15.03
C LEU A 499 -0.72 16.84 -15.12
N LYS A 500 -0.36 16.21 -14.00
CA LYS A 500 0.64 15.12 -13.98
C LYS A 500 0.14 13.89 -14.74
N ASN A 501 -1.09 13.46 -14.50
CA ASN A 501 -1.67 12.32 -15.21
C ASN A 501 -1.74 12.55 -16.72
N MET A 502 -2.06 13.77 -17.17
CA MET A 502 -2.06 14.12 -18.60
C MET A 502 -0.68 13.96 -19.25
N GLN A 503 0.42 14.11 -18.48
CA GLN A 503 1.79 13.87 -18.96
C GLN A 503 2.12 12.36 -19.01
N CYS A 504 1.47 11.55 -18.19
CA CYS A 504 1.70 10.09 -18.11
C CYS A 504 0.80 9.28 -19.07
N ASN A 505 -0.38 9.79 -19.42
CA ASN A 505 -1.38 9.12 -20.28
C ASN A 505 -1.07 9.22 -21.78
N VAL A 506 0.16 9.55 -22.16
CA VAL A 506 0.63 9.63 -23.56
C VAL A 506 0.95 8.24 -24.11
#